data_AF-A0A914J4H2-F1
#
_entry.id   AF-A0A914J4H2-F1
#
_cell.length_a   1.000
_cell.length_b   1.000
_cell.length_c   1.000
_cell.angle_alpha   90.00
_cell.angle_beta   90.00
_cell.angle_gamma   90.00
#
_symmetry.space_group_name_H-M   'P 1'
#
loop_
_entity.id
_entity.type
_entity.pdbx_description
1 polymer ?
#
loop_
_entity_poly.entity_id
_entity_poly.type
_entity_poly.pdbx_seq_one_letter_code
_entity_poly.pdbx_strand_id
1 'polypeptide(L)'
;MSVEKLDYFFSDCDMTNINMDEIKNACRAMYVKSLKIKKQFVKLQIREVEAAFLAGSLYYDELDDIEQISSETESQMKTIRREMFENMVETYGNDEAIPRYAHIMKFVSDINKTCVYSTESMILCNMMLPKSNHVNTWLTVDEDCRVPM
;
A
#
# COMPACT_ATOMS: atom_id res chain seq x y z
N MET A 1 3.77 4.30 21.57
CA MET A 1 2.53 3.91 22.28
C MET A 1 2.89 2.83 23.30
N SER A 2 2.60 2.98 24.59
CA SER A 2 3.02 1.99 25.62
C SER A 2 2.17 0.72 25.55
N VAL A 3 2.77 -0.44 25.88
CA VAL A 3 2.10 -1.75 25.89
C VAL A 3 0.83 -1.73 26.75
N GLU A 4 0.88 -1.03 27.88
CA GLU A 4 -0.28 -0.86 28.79
C GLU A 4 -1.44 -0.07 28.16
N LYS A 5 -1.17 0.82 27.19
CA LYS A 5 -2.21 1.56 26.45
C LYS A 5 -2.82 0.72 25.32
N LEU A 6 -2.07 -0.25 24.79
CA LEU A 6 -2.60 -1.25 23.85
C LEU A 6 -3.48 -2.26 24.59
N ASP A 7 -3.07 -2.75 25.76
CA ASP A 7 -3.88 -3.66 26.58
C ASP A 7 -5.21 -3.02 27.03
N TYR A 8 -5.23 -1.73 27.36
CA TYR A 8 -6.46 -1.00 27.64
C TYR A 8 -7.34 -0.82 26.39
N PHE A 9 -6.74 -0.65 25.20
CA PHE A 9 -7.47 -0.56 23.94
C PHE A 9 -8.09 -1.90 23.52
N PHE A 10 -7.45 -3.02 23.86
CA PHE A 10 -7.95 -4.37 23.57
C PHE A 10 -8.88 -4.94 24.65
N SER A 11 -8.89 -4.40 25.87
CA SER A 11 -9.78 -4.84 26.96
C SER A 11 -11.24 -4.42 26.78
N ASP A 12 -11.52 -3.41 25.94
CA ASP A 12 -12.87 -2.93 25.60
C ASP A 12 -13.46 -3.60 24.34
N CYS A 13 -12.73 -4.53 23.70
CA CYS A 13 -13.28 -5.31 22.58
C CYS A 13 -14.18 -6.42 23.10
N ASP A 14 -15.42 -6.06 23.42
CA ASP A 14 -16.51 -6.96 23.75
C ASP A 14 -16.79 -7.89 22.55
N MET A 15 -16.18 -9.08 22.54
CA MET A 15 -16.26 -10.13 21.51
C MET A 15 -17.69 -10.65 21.24
N THR A 16 -18.67 -10.17 21.99
CA THR A 16 -20.09 -10.55 21.91
C THR A 16 -20.84 -9.83 20.78
N ASN A 17 -20.25 -8.78 20.18
CA ASN A 17 -20.85 -8.00 19.08
C ASN A 17 -19.85 -7.74 17.92
N ILE A 18 -19.25 -8.79 17.37
CA ILE A 18 -18.45 -8.66 16.13
C ILE A 18 -19.40 -8.26 14.99
N ASN A 19 -19.35 -7.00 14.58
CA ASN A 19 -20.14 -6.50 13.46
C ASN A 19 -19.51 -6.98 12.13
N MET A 20 -19.96 -8.14 11.66
CA MET A 20 -19.48 -8.74 10.40
C MET A 20 -19.66 -7.82 9.18
N ASP A 21 -20.60 -6.87 9.22
CA ASP A 21 -20.80 -5.89 8.15
C ASP A 21 -19.68 -4.84 8.11
N GLU A 22 -19.12 -4.46 9.26
CA GLU A 22 -17.95 -3.56 9.33
C GLU A 22 -16.70 -4.21 8.74
N ILE A 23 -16.46 -5.49 9.04
CA ILE A 23 -15.35 -6.26 8.47
C ILE A 23 -15.50 -6.38 6.94
N LYS A 24 -16.70 -6.74 6.46
CA LYS A 24 -16.99 -6.83 5.02
C LYS A 24 -16.79 -5.48 4.33
N ASN A 25 -17.24 -4.39 4.95
CA ASN A 25 -17.08 -3.04 4.41
C ASN A 25 -15.61 -2.61 4.37
N ALA A 26 -14.82 -2.92 5.41
CA ALA A 26 -13.38 -2.64 5.45
C ALA A 26 -12.62 -3.41 4.34
N CYS A 27 -12.83 -4.73 4.25
CA CYS A 27 -12.24 -5.57 3.19
C CYS A 27 -12.64 -5.10 1.79
N ARG A 28 -13.92 -4.73 1.60
CA ARG A 28 -14.41 -4.19 0.32
C ARG A 28 -13.76 -2.85 -0.02
N ALA A 29 -13.64 -1.94 0.96
CA ALA A 29 -12.98 -0.66 0.76
C ALA A 29 -11.50 -0.82 0.38
N MET A 30 -10.78 -1.74 1.05
CA MET A 30 -9.41 -2.12 0.70
C MET A 30 -9.33 -2.63 -0.74
N TYR A 31 -10.16 -3.62 -1.11
CA TYR A 31 -10.19 -4.17 -2.47
C TYR A 31 -10.43 -3.10 -3.54
N VAL A 32 -11.40 -2.20 -3.33
CA VAL A 32 -11.71 -1.12 -4.27
C VAL A 32 -10.51 -0.17 -4.43
N LYS A 33 -9.79 0.15 -3.36
CA LYS A 33 -8.57 0.98 -3.41
C LYS A 33 -7.43 0.26 -4.14
N SER A 34 -7.17 -1.01 -3.85
CA SER A 34 -6.18 -1.81 -4.57
C SER A 34 -6.50 -1.92 -6.07
N LEU A 35 -7.78 -2.08 -6.42
CA LEU A 35 -8.21 -2.08 -7.82
C LEU A 35 -7.98 -0.73 -8.51
N LYS A 36 -8.16 0.38 -7.79
CA LYS A 36 -7.86 1.73 -8.30
C LYS A 36 -6.36 1.90 -8.58
N ILE A 37 -5.49 1.43 -7.68
CA ILE A 37 -4.03 1.41 -7.89
C ILE A 37 -3.68 0.57 -9.13
N LYS A 38 -4.25 -0.63 -9.26
CA LYS A 38 -4.05 -1.48 -10.46
C LYS A 38 -4.46 -0.77 -11.75
N LYS A 39 -5.63 -0.12 -11.76
CA LYS A 39 -6.11 0.63 -12.93
C LYS A 39 -5.19 1.81 -13.26
N GLN A 40 -4.67 2.52 -12.26
CA GLN A 40 -3.70 3.60 -12.46
C GLN A 40 -2.36 3.06 -13.00
N PHE A 41 -1.85 1.94 -12.47
CA PHE A 41 -0.64 1.29 -12.96
C PHE A 41 -0.73 0.97 -14.46
N VAL A 42 -1.85 0.33 -14.87
CA VAL A 42 -2.09 -0.01 -16.27
C VAL A 42 -2.26 1.24 -17.13
N LYS A 43 -3.01 2.24 -16.66
CA LYS A 43 -3.21 3.52 -17.38
C LYS A 43 -1.91 4.27 -17.59
N LEU A 44 -1.00 4.22 -16.61
CA LEU A 44 0.30 4.86 -16.69
C LEU A 44 1.26 4.09 -17.59
N GLN A 45 0.96 2.86 -18.03
CA GLN A 45 1.86 2.04 -18.85
C GLN A 45 3.28 2.01 -18.25
N ILE A 46 3.37 1.69 -16.96
CA ILE A 46 4.63 1.65 -16.22
C ILE A 46 5.58 0.64 -16.87
N ARG A 47 6.80 1.09 -17.24
CA ARG A 47 7.86 0.23 -17.78
C ARG A 47 8.52 -0.59 -16.67
N GLU A 48 9.22 -1.66 -17.02
CA GLU A 48 9.91 -2.52 -16.04
C GLU A 48 10.91 -1.74 -15.16
N VAL A 49 11.71 -0.85 -15.76
CA VAL A 49 12.67 0.02 -15.05
C VAL A 49 11.94 0.96 -14.08
N GLU A 50 10.80 1.52 -14.51
CA GLU A 50 9.96 2.39 -13.68
C GLU A 50 9.29 1.61 -12.54
N ALA A 51 8.91 0.35 -12.78
CA ALA A 51 8.35 -0.53 -11.76
C ALA A 51 9.39 -0.89 -10.69
N ALA A 52 10.64 -1.16 -11.09
CA ALA A 52 11.74 -1.37 -10.15
C ALA A 52 12.02 -0.12 -9.31
N PHE A 53 12.05 1.06 -9.94
CA PHE A 53 12.18 2.34 -9.24
C PHE A 53 11.03 2.61 -8.26
N LEU A 54 9.79 2.33 -8.65
CA LEU A 54 8.61 2.43 -7.79
C LEU A 54 8.76 1.54 -6.55
N ALA A 55 9.13 0.26 -6.73
CA ALA A 55 9.34 -0.67 -5.63
C ALA A 55 10.45 -0.20 -4.67
N GLY A 56 11.57 0.27 -5.21
CA GLY A 56 12.66 0.83 -4.41
C GLY A 56 12.24 2.10 -3.64
N SER A 57 11.44 2.96 -4.26
CA SER A 57 10.92 4.18 -3.61
C SER A 57 9.98 3.85 -2.45
N LEU A 58 9.09 2.86 -2.63
CA LEU A 58 8.18 2.41 -1.58
C LEU A 58 8.94 1.84 -0.38
N TYR A 59 9.95 1.00 -0.64
CA TYR A 59 10.77 0.43 0.42
C TYR A 59 11.59 1.49 1.15
N TYR A 60 12.13 2.47 0.43
CA TYR A 60 12.84 3.60 1.03
C TYR A 60 11.92 4.43 1.94
N ASP A 61 10.72 4.78 1.47
CA ASP A 61 9.76 5.55 2.27
C ASP A 61 9.38 4.79 3.57
N GLU A 62 9.22 3.46 3.50
CA GLU A 62 8.96 2.62 4.68
C GLU A 62 10.13 2.63 5.68
N LEU A 63 11.38 2.64 5.20
CA LEU A 63 12.56 2.74 6.07
C LEU A 63 12.72 4.13 6.71
N ASP A 64 12.28 5.19 6.00
CA ASP A 64 12.31 6.57 6.50
C ASP A 64 11.34 6.74 7.66
N ASP A 65 10.13 6.19 7.52
CA ASP A 65 9.08 6.24 8.54
C ASP A 65 9.48 5.57 9.87
N ILE A 66 10.46 4.65 9.85
CA ILE A 66 10.98 3.95 11.04
C ILE A 66 12.36 4.44 11.49
N GLU A 67 12.82 5.58 10.97
CA GLU A 67 14.11 6.22 11.30
C GLU A 67 15.33 5.30 11.08
N GLN A 68 15.26 4.34 10.15
CA GLN A 68 16.35 3.38 9.88
C GLN A 68 17.25 3.80 8.70
N ILE A 69 17.13 5.03 8.23
CA ILE A 69 17.90 5.51 7.07
C ILE A 69 19.28 5.99 7.49
N SER A 70 20.30 5.28 7.01
CA SER A 70 21.67 5.78 7.05
C SER A 70 21.89 6.87 6.01
N SER A 71 22.88 7.74 6.24
CA SER A 71 23.31 8.75 5.26
C SER A 71 23.72 8.12 3.91
N GLU A 72 24.26 6.90 3.94
CA GLU A 72 24.57 6.12 2.74
C GLU A 72 23.31 5.74 1.96
N THR A 73 22.27 5.27 2.65
CA THR A 73 20.98 4.90 2.04
C THR A 73 20.30 6.11 1.40
N GLU A 74 20.32 7.27 2.08
CA GLU A 74 19.83 8.53 1.53
C GLU A 74 20.59 8.95 0.25
N SER A 75 21.92 8.82 0.27
CA SER A 75 22.77 9.11 -0.89
C SER A 75 22.49 8.17 -2.07
N GLN A 76 22.30 6.88 -1.80
CA GLN A 76 21.91 5.90 -2.82
C GLN A 76 20.55 6.23 -3.43
N MET A 77 19.55 6.58 -2.61
CA MET A 77 18.23 6.91 -3.13
C MET A 77 18.25 8.18 -3.98
N LYS A 78 19.05 9.19 -3.62
CA LYS A 78 19.26 10.38 -4.47
C LYS A 78 19.87 10.02 -5.83
N THR A 79 20.82 9.07 -5.83
CA THR A 79 21.45 8.57 -7.07
C THR A 79 20.43 7.84 -7.93
N ILE A 80 19.66 6.91 -7.36
CA ILE A 80 18.61 6.16 -8.05
C ILE A 80 17.56 7.10 -8.66
N ARG A 81 17.11 8.12 -7.92
CA ARG A 81 16.16 9.13 -8.41
C ARG A 81 16.71 9.91 -9.61
N ARG A 82 17.99 10.30 -9.55
CA ARG A 82 18.65 11.00 -10.66
C ARG A 82 18.74 10.10 -11.90
N GLU A 83 19.24 8.87 -11.74
CA GLU A 83 19.38 7.92 -12.85
C GLU A 83 18.03 7.58 -13.49
N MET A 84 16.98 7.42 -12.68
CA MET A 84 15.62 7.23 -13.21
C MET A 84 15.15 8.45 -14.02
N PHE A 85 15.40 9.67 -13.55
CA PHE A 85 15.03 10.88 -14.29
C PHE A 85 15.81 11.00 -15.60
N GLU A 86 17.12 10.75 -15.59
CA GLU A 86 17.96 10.71 -16.80
C GLU A 86 17.45 9.66 -17.80
N ASN A 87 17.12 8.46 -17.34
CA ASN A 87 16.51 7.43 -18.18
C ASN A 87 15.17 7.87 -18.79
N MET A 88 14.35 8.61 -18.04
CA MET A 88 13.11 9.17 -18.58
C MET A 88 13.37 10.23 -19.64
N VAL A 89 14.36 11.10 -19.45
CA VAL A 89 14.74 12.10 -20.45
C VAL A 89 15.20 11.42 -21.74
N GLU A 90 16.00 10.35 -21.64
CA GLU A 90 16.44 9.57 -22.80
C GLU A 90 15.28 8.85 -23.51
N THR A 91 14.28 8.38 -22.75
CA THR A 91 13.16 7.61 -23.30
C THR A 91 12.07 8.49 -23.90
N TYR A 92 11.68 9.56 -23.20
CA TYR A 92 10.50 10.37 -23.51
C TYR A 92 10.84 11.77 -24.02
N GLY A 93 12.10 12.19 -23.90
CA GLY A 93 12.51 13.58 -24.12
C GLY A 93 12.30 14.44 -22.86
N ASN A 94 13.00 15.58 -22.82
CA ASN A 94 13.03 16.46 -21.65
C ASN A 94 11.64 16.99 -21.25
N ASP A 95 10.83 17.37 -22.24
CA ASP A 95 9.53 18.00 -22.02
C ASP A 95 8.51 17.04 -21.36
N GLU A 96 8.57 15.75 -21.71
CA GLU A 96 7.66 14.72 -21.19
C GLU A 96 8.21 13.98 -19.96
N ALA A 97 9.53 14.00 -19.76
CA ALA A 97 10.16 13.35 -18.61
C ALA A 97 9.72 13.94 -17.27
N ILE A 98 9.62 15.28 -17.17
CA ILE A 98 9.22 15.95 -15.91
C ILE A 98 7.78 15.58 -15.51
N PRO A 99 6.75 15.76 -16.38
CA PRO A 99 5.39 15.32 -16.07
C PRO A 99 5.30 13.83 -15.76
N ARG A 100 6.03 13.00 -16.51
CA ARG A 100 6.06 11.55 -16.28
C ARG A 100 6.60 11.21 -14.90
N TYR A 101 7.76 11.76 -14.53
CA TYR A 101 8.38 11.55 -13.23
C TYR A 101 7.45 12.00 -12.10
N ALA A 102 6.81 13.16 -12.24
CA ALA A 102 5.83 13.64 -11.27
C ALA A 102 4.62 12.70 -11.12
N HIS A 103 4.12 12.12 -12.22
CA HIS A 103 3.05 11.12 -12.16
C HIS A 103 3.49 9.84 -11.44
N ILE A 104 4.72 9.37 -11.66
CA ILE A 104 5.27 8.21 -10.97
C ILE A 104 5.42 8.48 -9.47
N MET A 105 6.00 9.61 -9.08
CA MET A 105 6.13 9.98 -7.66
C MET A 105 4.78 10.17 -6.97
N LYS A 106 3.80 10.76 -7.67
CA LYS A 106 2.42 10.84 -7.17
C LYS A 106 1.82 9.45 -6.97
N PHE A 107 2.12 8.52 -7.87
CA PHE A 107 1.64 7.15 -7.77
C PHE A 107 2.26 6.40 -6.58
N VAL A 108 3.53 6.64 -6.24
CA VAL A 108 4.13 6.16 -4.96
C VAL A 108 3.30 6.65 -3.77
N SER A 109 2.98 7.94 -3.71
CA SER A 109 2.16 8.51 -2.63
C SER A 109 0.75 7.88 -2.55
N ASP A 110 0.12 7.63 -3.70
CA ASP A 110 -1.20 6.99 -3.76
C ASP A 110 -1.15 5.52 -3.27
N ILE A 111 -0.06 4.79 -3.56
CA ILE A 111 0.19 3.44 -3.03
C ILE A 111 0.37 3.49 -1.52
N ASN A 112 1.25 4.34 -0.98
CA ASN A 112 1.50 4.45 0.46
C ASN A 112 0.22 4.74 1.25
N LYS A 113 -0.63 5.66 0.76
CA LYS A 113 -1.95 5.92 1.35
C LYS A 113 -2.82 4.66 1.36
N THR A 114 -2.81 3.88 0.28
CA THR A 114 -3.57 2.62 0.18
C THR A 114 -3.02 1.55 1.13
N CYS A 115 -1.70 1.49 1.33
CA CYS A 115 -1.06 0.61 2.31
C CYS A 115 -1.52 0.92 3.73
N VAL A 116 -1.54 2.20 4.13
CA VAL A 116 -2.05 2.62 5.45
C VAL A 116 -3.48 2.12 5.68
N TYR A 117 -4.38 2.34 4.72
CA TYR A 117 -5.76 1.85 4.81
C TYR A 117 -5.86 0.32 4.87
N SER A 118 -4.95 -0.40 4.19
CA SER A 118 -4.91 -1.86 4.22
C SER A 118 -4.47 -2.34 5.60
N THR A 119 -3.45 -1.72 6.19
CA THR A 119 -2.99 -1.99 7.55
C THR A 119 -4.08 -1.70 8.58
N GLU A 120 -4.76 -0.56 8.49
CA GLU A 120 -5.92 -0.24 9.35
C GLU A 120 -7.02 -1.30 9.24
N SER A 121 -7.35 -1.73 8.02
CA SER A 121 -8.35 -2.76 7.78
C SER A 121 -7.93 -4.12 8.35
N MET A 122 -6.64 -4.48 8.22
CA MET A 122 -6.09 -5.70 8.82
C MET A 122 -6.10 -5.66 10.34
N ILE A 123 -5.76 -4.52 10.95
CA ILE A 123 -5.83 -4.33 12.39
C ILE A 123 -7.28 -4.48 12.86
N LEU A 124 -8.24 -3.84 12.20
CA LEU A 124 -9.67 -4.00 12.50
C LEU A 124 -10.10 -5.46 12.40
N CYS A 125 -9.71 -6.16 11.33
CA CYS A 125 -10.03 -7.59 11.18
C CYS A 125 -9.41 -8.44 12.30
N ASN A 126 -8.17 -8.17 12.70
CA ASN A 126 -7.48 -8.90 13.77
C ASN A 126 -8.06 -8.59 15.16
N MET A 127 -8.49 -7.34 15.39
CA MET A 127 -9.14 -6.92 16.64
C MET A 127 -10.53 -7.51 16.78
N MET A 128 -11.27 -7.60 15.68
CA MET A 128 -12.62 -8.16 15.66
C MET A 128 -12.61 -9.69 15.54
N LEU A 129 -11.49 -10.31 15.14
CA LEU A 129 -11.32 -11.77 15.10
C LEU A 129 -9.98 -12.20 15.76
N PRO A 130 -9.77 -11.93 17.06
CA PRO A 130 -8.53 -12.31 17.72
C PRO A 130 -8.52 -13.83 17.91
N LYS A 131 -7.71 -14.51 17.08
CA LYS A 131 -7.36 -15.94 17.13
C LYS A 131 -8.47 -16.86 17.67
N SER A 132 -9.46 -17.18 16.83
CA SER A 132 -10.18 -18.44 16.99
C SER A 132 -9.22 -19.59 16.65
N ASN A 133 -9.03 -20.55 17.57
CA ASN A 133 -8.24 -21.78 17.36
C ASN A 133 -8.83 -22.75 16.31
N HIS A 134 -9.60 -22.25 15.33
CA HIS A 134 -10.22 -22.99 14.25
C HIS A 134 -10.04 -22.16 12.97
N VAL A 135 -9.17 -22.58 12.05
CA VAL A 135 -9.50 -23.44 10.90
C VAL A 135 -10.46 -22.75 9.92
N ASN A 136 -9.88 -22.33 8.80
CA ASN A 136 -10.48 -22.29 7.46
C ASN A 136 -11.86 -21.64 7.28
N THR A 137 -12.03 -20.37 7.63
CA THR A 137 -13.04 -19.54 6.96
C THR A 137 -12.36 -18.81 5.80
N TRP A 138 -12.25 -19.49 4.66
CA TRP A 138 -12.02 -18.81 3.39
C TRP A 138 -13.16 -17.79 3.24
N LEU A 139 -12.81 -16.53 2.97
CA LEU A 139 -13.74 -15.61 2.33
C LEU A 139 -14.14 -16.27 1.01
N THR A 140 -15.28 -16.94 0.97
CA THR A 140 -16.00 -17.16 -0.29
C THR A 140 -16.39 -15.78 -0.77
N VAL A 141 -15.49 -15.18 -1.56
CA VAL A 141 -15.85 -14.05 -2.41
C VAL A 141 -16.94 -14.59 -3.31
N ASP A 142 -18.17 -14.09 -3.14
CA ASP A 142 -19.30 -14.42 -4.00
C ASP A 142 -18.85 -14.47 -5.47
N GLU A 143 -19.25 -15.54 -6.17
CA GLU A 143 -18.92 -15.81 -7.57
C GLU A 143 -19.37 -14.69 -8.55
N ASP A 144 -20.06 -13.67 -8.04
CA ASP A 144 -20.52 -12.49 -8.76
C ASP A 144 -19.50 -11.35 -8.86
N CYS A 145 -18.32 -11.47 -8.24
CA CYS A 145 -17.21 -10.52 -8.41
C CYS A 145 -16.39 -10.75 -9.70
N ARG A 146 -17.02 -11.30 -10.75
CA ARG A 146 -16.40 -11.39 -12.09
C ARG A 146 -16.30 -9.98 -12.68
N VAL A 147 -15.09 -9.44 -12.69
CA VAL A 147 -14.75 -8.30 -13.54
C VAL A 147 -14.94 -8.77 -14.99
N PRO A 148 -15.83 -8.14 -15.80
CA PRO A 148 -15.89 -8.46 -17.21
C PRO A 148 -14.52 -8.16 -17.84
N MET A 149 -13.96 -9.17 -18.52
CA MET A 149 -12.78 -9.02 -19.39
C MET A 149 -13.08 -8.07 -20.54
#